data_AF-A0A7S3QHM1-F1
#
_entry.id   AF-A0A7S3QHM1-F1
#
_cell.length_a   1.000
_cell.length_b   1.000
_cell.length_c   1.000
_cell.angle_alpha   90.00
_cell.angle_beta   90.00
_cell.angle_gamma   90.00
#
_symmetry.space_group_name_H-M   'P 1'
#
loop_
_entity.id
_entity.type
_entity.pdbx_description
1 polymer ?
#
loop_
_entity_poly.entity_id
_entity_poly.type
_entity_poly.pdbx_seq_one_letter_code
_entity_poly.pdbx_strand_id
1 'polypeptide(L)'
;MYVTNEPINQPTNQPSMPFSSIDDQIAKLQQFNNKGGFDRDDKTSAKISAIAGKAIESMKQSAAEFLHVSLDDEKHSEEHVKATIDVFAESLSIKDKHGVIPIQCAAGRSESVAFVPLMAQEGLLLGVGGEESRGGLLTADKNVFVDLSYIEDDEKCKKVLEQLRELELFQKEDIRNFDLLYHFLCDGCAQRFEMLAAWDPQSLMTSTCNGGEPLIHDADMTEETFEMILKAGMRHFPERLGFLFRTYKGKTACETAFYELGAEIAIRIICRCIPPGENHPILHMAADSAPHMHMHLEDMLMKHYREEAYTKDATGRTVSQVRFHAQLRQGDTLSLTSANDNASFFRKATDDQIESKDPRSGLYPFMMAAASGQKSDLDAVNYLLRRCPKLLAAQYE
;
A
#
# COMPACT_ATOMS: atom_id res chain seq x y z
N MET A 1 50.55 -13.81 7.89
CA MET A 1 50.37 -13.78 6.44
C MET A 1 49.94 -12.36 6.10
N TYR A 2 50.84 -11.59 5.47
CA TYR A 2 50.55 -10.22 5.03
C TYR A 2 49.90 -10.29 3.65
N VAL A 3 48.66 -9.83 3.54
CA VAL A 3 47.96 -9.66 2.26
C VAL A 3 48.25 -8.25 1.78
N THR A 4 48.99 -8.14 0.68
CA THR A 4 49.29 -6.89 -0.01
C THR A 4 48.11 -6.53 -0.91
N ASN A 5 47.51 -5.37 -0.68
CA ASN A 5 46.51 -4.76 -1.56
C ASN A 5 47.18 -4.26 -2.85
N GLU A 6 46.78 -4.81 -3.99
CA GLU A 6 47.09 -4.23 -5.30
C GLU A 6 46.09 -3.10 -5.63
N PRO A 7 46.53 -2.03 -6.34
CA PRO A 7 45.66 -0.93 -6.72
C PRO A 7 44.80 -1.31 -7.94
N ILE A 8 43.50 -1.04 -7.83
CA ILE A 8 42.51 -1.16 -8.89
C ILE A 8 42.82 -0.12 -9.98
N ASN A 9 43.04 -0.60 -11.21
CA ASN A 9 43.23 0.23 -12.40
C ASN A 9 41.99 1.10 -12.67
N GLN A 10 42.21 2.40 -12.84
CA GLN A 10 41.20 3.34 -13.31
C GLN A 10 40.82 3.05 -14.78
N PRO A 11 39.54 3.18 -15.16
CA PRO A 11 39.13 3.03 -16.55
C PRO A 11 39.71 4.16 -17.40
N THR A 12 40.34 3.80 -18.50
CA THR A 12 40.86 4.73 -19.51
C THR A 12 39.70 5.47 -20.18
N ASN A 13 39.61 6.78 -19.92
CA ASN A 13 38.78 7.73 -20.67
C ASN A 13 39.15 7.66 -22.16
N GLN A 14 38.39 6.90 -22.95
CA GLN A 14 38.41 7.05 -24.40
C GLN A 14 37.59 8.29 -24.78
N PRO A 15 38.13 9.18 -25.64
CA PRO A 15 37.38 10.34 -26.11
C PRO A 15 36.19 9.87 -26.96
N SER A 16 34.98 10.19 -26.50
CA SER A 16 33.75 10.02 -27.26
C SER A 16 33.85 10.77 -28.58
N MET A 17 33.84 10.06 -29.71
CA MET A 17 33.75 10.72 -31.01
C MET A 17 32.39 11.43 -31.14
N PRO A 18 32.34 12.69 -31.60
CA PRO A 18 31.08 13.37 -31.84
C PRO A 18 30.40 12.69 -33.02
N PHE A 19 29.34 11.94 -32.76
CA PHE A 19 28.42 11.51 -33.80
C PHE A 19 27.84 12.78 -34.44
N SER A 20 28.02 12.96 -35.75
CA SER A 20 27.31 14.00 -36.48
C SER A 20 25.81 13.77 -36.29
N SER A 21 25.03 14.82 -36.02
CA SER A 21 23.57 14.72 -35.89
C SER A 21 22.98 13.87 -37.02
N ILE A 22 21.97 13.06 -36.72
CA ILE A 22 21.29 12.26 -37.74
C ILE A 22 20.63 13.17 -38.78
N ASP A 23 20.23 14.39 -38.41
CA ASP A 23 19.80 15.41 -39.37
C ASP A 23 20.94 15.82 -40.30
N ASP A 24 22.19 15.86 -39.82
CA ASP A 24 23.37 16.10 -40.65
C ASP A 24 23.63 14.92 -41.60
N GLN A 25 23.36 13.67 -41.18
CA GLN A 25 23.49 12.50 -42.04
C GLN A 25 22.37 12.40 -43.08
N ILE A 26 21.13 12.70 -42.68
CA ILE A 26 19.97 12.82 -43.58
C ILE A 26 20.19 13.98 -44.55
N ALA A 27 20.67 15.14 -44.09
CA ALA A 27 21.01 16.28 -44.93
C ALA A 27 22.17 15.98 -45.89
N LYS A 28 23.17 15.20 -45.46
CA LYS A 28 24.26 14.71 -46.34
C LYS A 28 23.72 13.75 -47.39
N LEU A 29 22.82 12.84 -47.04
CA LEU A 29 22.15 11.95 -48.00
C LEU A 29 21.29 12.75 -48.99
N GLN A 30 20.56 13.76 -48.53
CA GLN A 30 19.78 14.66 -49.39
C GLN A 30 20.67 15.55 -50.28
N GLN A 31 21.80 16.06 -49.77
CA GLN A 31 22.78 16.79 -50.58
C GLN A 31 23.45 15.90 -51.63
N PHE A 32 23.74 14.64 -51.30
CA PHE A 32 24.24 13.67 -52.26
C PHE A 32 23.20 13.40 -53.36
N ASN A 33 21.92 13.45 -53.01
CA ASN A 33 20.81 13.35 -53.94
C ASN A 33 20.74 14.55 -54.91
N ASN A 34 21.10 15.75 -54.44
CA ASN A 34 20.95 17.01 -55.19
C ASN A 34 22.17 17.39 -56.06
N LYS A 35 23.36 16.82 -55.83
CA LYS A 35 24.59 17.18 -56.56
C LYS A 35 24.89 16.36 -57.82
N GLY A 36 24.13 15.29 -58.09
CA GLY A 36 24.31 14.48 -59.29
C GLY A 36 23.38 14.88 -60.42
N GLY A 37 23.89 15.60 -61.43
CA GLY A 37 23.21 15.88 -62.71
C GLY A 37 23.01 14.64 -63.59
N PHE A 38 22.52 13.55 -63.00
CA PHE A 38 21.91 12.47 -63.73
C PHE A 38 20.47 12.89 -64.00
N ASP A 39 20.05 12.88 -65.27
CA ASP A 39 18.64 12.71 -65.65
C ASP A 39 18.16 11.40 -65.02
N ARG A 40 17.83 11.45 -63.73
CA ARG A 40 17.22 10.33 -63.04
C ARG A 40 15.81 10.30 -63.55
N ASP A 41 15.51 9.25 -64.33
CA ASP A 41 14.13 8.92 -64.58
C ASP A 41 13.35 8.91 -63.24
N ASP A 42 12.12 9.38 -63.23
CA ASP A 42 11.28 9.44 -62.03
C ASP A 42 11.21 8.08 -61.31
N LYS A 43 11.43 7.00 -62.07
CA LYS A 43 11.47 5.61 -61.62
C LYS A 43 12.65 5.31 -60.68
N THR A 44 13.83 5.87 -60.90
CA THR A 44 15.01 5.66 -60.03
C THR A 44 14.87 6.40 -58.71
N SER A 45 14.35 7.63 -58.74
CA SER A 45 14.07 8.40 -57.52
C SER A 45 13.06 7.69 -56.62
N ALA A 46 11.95 7.21 -57.21
CA ALA A 46 10.93 6.45 -56.49
C ALA A 46 11.48 5.17 -55.85
N LYS A 47 12.37 4.44 -56.53
CA LYS A 47 13.01 3.23 -55.99
C LYS A 47 13.91 3.55 -54.79
N ILE A 48 14.71 4.61 -54.85
CA ILE A 48 15.58 5.02 -53.74
C ILE A 48 14.73 5.41 -52.52
N SER A 49 13.66 6.19 -52.74
CA SER A 49 12.73 6.56 -51.67
C SER A 49 12.08 5.32 -51.02
N ALA A 50 11.69 4.32 -51.82
CA ALA A 50 11.12 3.08 -51.31
C ALA A 50 12.13 2.25 -50.49
N ILE A 51 13.39 2.19 -50.92
CA ILE A 51 14.47 1.50 -50.18
C ILE A 51 14.75 2.23 -48.87
N ALA A 52 14.88 3.56 -48.90
CA ALA A 52 15.11 4.38 -47.72
C ALA A 52 13.96 4.24 -46.70
N GLY A 53 12.71 4.27 -47.16
CA GLY A 53 11.55 4.02 -46.30
C GLY A 53 11.61 2.65 -45.62
N LYS A 54 11.90 1.58 -46.37
CA LYS A 54 12.07 0.24 -45.79
C LYS A 54 13.21 0.16 -44.78
N ALA A 55 14.32 0.85 -45.04
CA ALA A 55 15.45 0.89 -44.11
C ALA A 55 15.09 1.61 -42.81
N ILE A 56 14.39 2.75 -42.89
CA ILE A 56 13.92 3.50 -41.72
C ILE A 56 12.95 2.65 -40.89
N GLU A 57 11.97 2.01 -41.51
CA GLU A 57 11.02 1.13 -40.81
C GLU A 57 11.73 -0.07 -40.16
N SER A 58 12.72 -0.66 -40.84
CA SER A 58 13.53 -1.73 -40.25
C SER A 58 14.33 -1.23 -39.04
N MET A 59 14.89 -0.03 -39.09
CA MET A 59 15.64 0.54 -37.95
C MET A 59 14.72 0.91 -36.79
N LYS A 60 13.51 1.45 -37.07
CA LYS A 60 12.48 1.68 -36.05
C LYS A 60 12.10 0.39 -35.34
N GLN A 61 11.89 -0.68 -36.09
CA GLN A 61 11.60 -2.00 -35.54
C GLN A 61 12.75 -2.53 -34.68
N SER A 62 14.00 -2.41 -35.14
CA SER A 62 15.17 -2.80 -34.36
C SER A 62 15.35 -1.95 -33.09
N ALA A 63 15.05 -0.65 -33.14
CA ALA A 63 15.04 0.22 -31.97
C ALA A 63 13.96 -0.20 -30.96
N ALA A 64 12.75 -0.51 -31.44
CA ALA A 64 11.69 -1.05 -30.58
C ALA A 64 12.08 -2.39 -29.95
N GLU A 65 12.66 -3.31 -30.72
CA GLU A 65 13.16 -4.60 -30.21
C GLU A 65 14.24 -4.42 -29.14
N PHE A 66 15.16 -3.48 -29.36
CA PHE A 66 16.17 -3.09 -28.37
C PHE A 66 15.51 -2.59 -27.08
N LEU A 67 14.56 -1.66 -27.18
CA LEU A 67 13.86 -1.11 -26.01
C LEU A 67 12.98 -2.17 -25.30
N HIS A 68 12.43 -3.14 -26.02
CA HIS A 68 11.60 -4.20 -25.46
C HIS A 68 12.39 -5.26 -24.70
N VAL A 69 13.52 -5.72 -25.26
CA VAL A 69 14.15 -6.97 -24.81
C VAL A 69 15.60 -6.78 -24.37
N SER A 70 16.31 -5.80 -24.94
CA SER A 70 17.76 -5.68 -24.73
C SER A 70 18.16 -4.64 -23.69
N LEU A 71 17.23 -3.81 -23.19
CA LEU A 71 17.53 -2.88 -22.10
C LEU A 71 18.04 -3.58 -20.85
N ASP A 72 19.14 -3.05 -20.34
CA ASP A 72 19.93 -3.58 -19.24
C ASP A 72 20.79 -2.42 -18.72
N ASP A 73 20.59 -2.02 -17.46
CA ASP A 73 21.23 -0.85 -16.85
C ASP A 73 22.68 -1.08 -16.40
N GLU A 74 23.16 -2.33 -16.45
CA GLU A 74 24.58 -2.62 -16.34
C GLU A 74 25.30 -2.46 -17.69
N LYS A 75 24.58 -2.62 -18.80
CA LYS A 75 25.14 -2.61 -20.16
C LYS A 75 24.92 -1.31 -20.92
N HIS A 76 23.85 -0.60 -20.62
CA HIS A 76 23.43 0.59 -21.36
C HIS A 76 23.37 1.79 -20.42
N SER A 77 23.81 2.96 -20.91
CA SER A 77 23.65 4.21 -20.18
C SER A 77 22.34 4.91 -20.57
N GLU A 78 21.85 5.79 -19.71
CA GLU A 78 20.68 6.61 -20.01
C GLU A 78 20.87 7.43 -21.29
N GLU A 79 22.07 7.95 -21.55
CA GLU A 79 22.36 8.72 -22.77
C GLU A 79 22.22 7.86 -24.03
N HIS A 80 22.61 6.59 -23.98
CA HIS A 80 22.47 5.68 -25.12
C HIS A 80 20.99 5.36 -25.41
N VAL A 81 20.22 5.11 -24.35
CA VAL A 81 18.78 4.87 -24.45
C VAL A 81 18.08 6.13 -24.97
N LYS A 82 18.39 7.30 -24.42
CA LYS A 82 17.85 8.58 -24.87
C LYS A 82 18.19 8.85 -26.33
N ALA A 83 19.45 8.68 -26.73
CA ALA A 83 19.86 8.88 -28.13
C ALA A 83 19.09 7.94 -29.08
N THR A 84 18.76 6.72 -28.65
CA THR A 84 17.94 5.80 -29.44
C THR A 84 16.50 6.31 -29.59
N ILE A 85 15.92 6.82 -28.49
CA ILE A 85 14.56 7.40 -28.47
C ILE A 85 14.49 8.67 -29.32
N ASP A 86 15.47 9.58 -29.19
CA ASP A 86 15.54 10.84 -29.94
C ASP A 86 15.53 10.61 -31.45
N VAL A 87 16.12 9.50 -31.90
CA VAL A 87 16.20 9.13 -33.32
C VAL A 87 14.94 8.41 -33.79
N PHE A 88 14.37 7.55 -32.95
CA PHE A 88 13.25 6.70 -33.30
C PHE A 88 12.10 6.86 -32.29
N ALA A 89 11.57 8.07 -32.14
CA ALA A 89 10.54 8.39 -31.15
C ALA A 89 9.33 7.44 -31.20
N GLU A 90 8.91 7.05 -32.41
CA GLU A 90 7.74 6.17 -32.58
C GLU A 90 7.97 4.76 -32.00
N SER A 91 9.23 4.36 -31.79
CA SER A 91 9.57 3.07 -31.20
C SER A 91 8.98 2.89 -29.79
N LEU A 92 8.80 3.98 -29.03
CA LEU A 92 8.13 3.97 -27.72
C LEU A 92 6.66 3.55 -27.77
N SER A 93 6.03 3.61 -28.95
CA SER A 93 4.62 3.20 -29.15
C SER A 93 4.48 1.89 -29.91
N ILE A 94 5.58 1.29 -30.37
CA ILE A 94 5.54 0.03 -31.10
C ILE A 94 5.23 -1.09 -30.13
N LYS A 95 4.04 -1.67 -30.28
CA LYS A 95 3.62 -2.84 -29.52
C LYS A 95 4.36 -4.08 -30.01
N ASP A 96 4.78 -4.93 -29.08
CA ASP A 96 5.32 -6.24 -29.40
C ASP A 96 4.20 -7.23 -29.82
N LYS A 97 4.56 -8.50 -30.01
CA LYS A 97 3.60 -9.57 -30.34
C LYS A 97 2.55 -9.84 -29.25
N HIS A 98 2.74 -9.32 -28.04
CA HIS A 98 1.84 -9.42 -26.90
C HIS A 98 1.02 -8.15 -26.68
N GLY A 99 1.16 -7.14 -27.54
CA GLY A 99 0.46 -5.87 -27.40
C GLY A 99 1.07 -4.92 -26.37
N VAL A 100 2.28 -5.21 -25.88
CA VAL A 100 2.98 -4.48 -24.82
C VAL A 100 3.87 -3.42 -25.46
N ILE A 101 3.97 -2.23 -24.87
CA ILE A 101 4.89 -1.16 -25.31
C ILE A 101 6.20 -1.19 -24.51
N PRO A 102 7.30 -0.59 -25.01
CA PRO A 102 8.61 -0.78 -24.39
C PRO A 102 8.71 -0.40 -22.91
N ILE A 103 8.05 0.67 -22.46
CA ILE A 103 8.09 1.08 -21.04
C ILE A 103 7.45 0.04 -20.11
N GLN A 104 6.45 -0.71 -20.58
CA GLN A 104 5.82 -1.79 -19.81
C GLN A 104 6.75 -3.00 -19.71
N CYS A 105 7.49 -3.33 -20.79
CA CYS A 105 8.55 -4.33 -20.74
C CYS A 105 9.71 -3.90 -19.83
N ALA A 106 10.00 -2.60 -19.79
CA ALA A 106 11.02 -2.04 -18.91
C ALA A 106 10.63 -2.18 -17.43
N ALA A 107 9.38 -1.85 -17.11
CA ALA A 107 8.81 -1.91 -15.76
C ALA A 107 8.67 -3.33 -15.20
N GLY A 108 8.62 -4.35 -16.06
CA GLY A 108 8.49 -5.76 -15.67
C GLY A 108 9.82 -6.51 -15.52
N ARG A 109 10.98 -5.84 -15.63
CA ARG A 109 12.30 -6.49 -15.47
C ARG A 109 13.25 -5.64 -14.65
N SER A 110 13.96 -6.28 -13.71
CA SER A 110 14.89 -5.61 -12.81
C SER A 110 16.03 -4.94 -13.57
N GLU A 111 16.51 -5.52 -14.67
CA GLU A 111 17.62 -4.99 -15.48
C GLU A 111 17.25 -3.72 -16.24
N SER A 112 15.96 -3.47 -16.49
CA SER A 112 15.53 -2.32 -17.30
C SER A 112 14.68 -1.30 -16.54
N VAL A 113 14.25 -1.60 -15.31
CA VAL A 113 13.32 -0.74 -14.55
C VAL A 113 13.87 0.66 -14.31
N ALA A 114 15.20 0.83 -14.23
CA ALA A 114 15.85 2.12 -14.05
C ALA A 114 15.59 3.10 -15.21
N PHE A 115 15.27 2.61 -16.41
CA PHE A 115 14.97 3.46 -17.57
C PHE A 115 13.53 3.94 -17.64
N VAL A 116 12.62 3.44 -16.78
CA VAL A 116 11.20 3.82 -16.79
C VAL A 116 11.00 5.34 -16.69
N PRO A 117 11.67 6.08 -15.78
CA PRO A 117 11.51 7.54 -15.69
C PRO A 117 11.93 8.27 -16.98
N LEU A 118 13.08 7.90 -17.56
CA LEU A 118 13.57 8.44 -18.83
C LEU A 118 12.56 8.20 -19.95
N MET A 119 12.09 6.95 -20.11
CA MET A 119 11.15 6.59 -21.17
C MET A 119 9.81 7.33 -21.03
N ALA A 120 9.31 7.48 -19.81
CA ALA A 120 8.08 8.23 -19.56
C ALA A 120 8.25 9.72 -19.85
N GLN A 121 9.39 10.31 -19.45
CA GLN A 121 9.70 11.71 -19.70
C GLN A 121 9.82 12.01 -21.20
N GLU A 122 10.61 11.22 -21.93
CA GLU A 122 10.78 11.39 -23.38
C GLU A 122 9.47 11.10 -24.13
N GLY A 123 8.71 10.07 -23.70
CA GLY A 123 7.39 9.78 -24.24
C GLY A 123 6.43 10.97 -24.11
N LEU A 124 6.41 11.62 -22.93
CA LEU A 124 5.64 12.83 -22.71
C LEU A 124 6.08 13.98 -23.64
N LEU A 125 7.39 14.26 -23.71
CA LEU A 125 7.93 15.35 -24.53
C LEU A 125 7.63 15.18 -26.02
N LEU A 126 7.70 13.93 -26.50
CA LEU A 126 7.50 13.59 -27.91
C LEU A 126 6.02 13.35 -28.26
N GLY A 127 5.13 13.32 -27.26
CA GLY A 127 3.71 13.01 -27.46
C GLY A 127 3.46 11.57 -27.90
N VAL A 128 4.30 10.64 -27.44
CA VAL A 128 4.25 9.20 -27.76
C VAL A 128 4.13 8.36 -26.49
N GLY A 129 3.79 7.08 -26.64
CA GLY A 129 3.82 6.10 -25.55
C GLY A 129 2.46 5.74 -24.97
N GLY A 130 1.38 6.46 -25.24
CA GLY A 130 0.05 6.03 -24.76
C GLY A 130 -0.96 7.16 -24.66
N GLU A 131 -2.06 6.87 -23.98
CA GLU A 131 -3.13 7.84 -23.72
C GLU A 131 -2.75 8.78 -22.55
N GLU A 132 -3.53 9.85 -22.37
CA GLU A 132 -3.46 10.76 -21.21
C GLU A 132 -2.16 11.54 -20.98
N SER A 133 -1.26 11.61 -21.97
CA SER A 133 -0.05 12.44 -21.88
C SER A 133 0.82 12.10 -20.66
N ARG A 134 1.06 10.80 -20.41
CA ARG A 134 1.99 10.32 -19.36
C ARG A 134 3.06 9.37 -19.87
N GLY A 135 3.47 9.55 -21.13
CA GLY A 135 4.59 8.81 -21.73
C GLY A 135 4.45 7.29 -21.71
N GLY A 136 3.22 6.77 -21.67
CA GLY A 136 2.94 5.34 -21.63
C GLY A 136 2.93 4.67 -20.27
N LEU A 137 3.02 5.44 -19.18
CA LEU A 137 2.81 4.90 -17.83
C LEU A 137 1.40 4.33 -17.66
N LEU A 138 0.42 4.95 -18.31
CA LEU A 138 -0.98 4.55 -18.30
C LEU A 138 -1.43 4.20 -19.72
N THR A 139 -1.97 3.00 -19.89
CA THR A 139 -2.60 2.54 -21.13
C THR A 139 -3.94 1.88 -20.80
N ALA A 140 -4.82 1.75 -21.79
CA ALA A 140 -6.15 1.15 -21.58
C ALA A 140 -6.11 -0.24 -20.93
N ASP A 141 -5.05 -1.02 -21.19
CA ASP A 141 -4.96 -2.42 -20.74
C ASP A 141 -3.97 -2.63 -19.58
N LYS A 142 -3.08 -1.67 -19.32
CA LYS A 142 -1.95 -1.85 -18.40
C LYS A 142 -1.54 -0.56 -17.70
N ASN A 143 -1.08 -0.73 -16.47
CA ASN A 143 -0.59 0.33 -15.61
C ASN A 143 0.83 0.01 -15.14
N VAL A 144 1.80 0.83 -15.58
CA VAL A 144 3.20 0.66 -15.21
C VAL A 144 3.42 0.73 -13.69
N PHE A 145 2.63 1.51 -12.96
CA PHE A 145 2.73 1.56 -11.50
C PHE A 145 2.41 0.23 -10.83
N VAL A 146 1.48 -0.54 -11.41
CA VAL A 146 1.16 -1.90 -10.96
C VAL A 146 2.25 -2.87 -11.40
N ASP A 147 2.76 -2.75 -12.64
CA ASP A 147 3.86 -3.59 -13.13
C ASP A 147 5.12 -3.48 -12.24
N LEU A 148 5.41 -2.27 -11.72
CA LEU A 148 6.50 -2.02 -10.78
C LEU A 148 6.38 -2.77 -9.44
N SER A 149 5.20 -3.29 -9.10
CA SER A 149 5.01 -4.07 -7.88
C SER A 149 5.54 -5.50 -7.98
N TYR A 150 5.75 -6.01 -9.20
CA TYR A 150 6.27 -7.36 -9.44
C TYR A 150 7.80 -7.45 -9.48
N ILE A 151 8.50 -6.32 -9.37
CA ILE A 151 9.96 -6.31 -9.36
C ILE A 151 10.48 -6.62 -7.96
N GLU A 152 11.38 -7.60 -7.86
CA GLU A 152 11.98 -8.05 -6.59
C GLU A 152 12.89 -7.00 -5.94
N ASP A 153 13.56 -6.16 -6.74
CA ASP A 153 14.43 -5.09 -6.24
C ASP A 153 13.63 -3.89 -5.75
N ASP A 154 13.28 -3.93 -4.46
CA ASP A 154 12.51 -2.92 -3.75
C ASP A 154 13.17 -1.53 -3.78
N GLU A 155 14.49 -1.46 -3.58
CA GLU A 155 15.22 -0.21 -3.52
C GLU A 155 15.23 0.48 -4.89
N LYS A 156 15.49 -0.29 -5.94
CA LYS A 156 15.51 0.23 -7.31
C LYS A 156 14.14 0.73 -7.73
N CYS A 157 13.08 -0.01 -7.43
CA CYS A 157 11.73 0.41 -7.78
C CYS A 157 11.23 1.58 -6.94
N LYS A 158 11.62 1.67 -5.65
CA LYS A 158 11.37 2.87 -4.85
C LYS A 158 12.02 4.10 -5.49
N LYS A 159 13.28 4.03 -5.91
CA LYS A 159 13.98 5.14 -6.60
C LYS A 159 13.24 5.56 -7.87
N VAL A 160 12.78 4.60 -8.66
CA VAL A 160 11.99 4.87 -9.87
C VAL A 160 10.69 5.61 -9.54
N LEU A 161 9.94 5.18 -8.53
CA LEU A 161 8.72 5.87 -8.11
C LEU A 161 9.00 7.28 -7.56
N GLU A 162 10.12 7.48 -6.84
CA GLU A 162 10.56 8.79 -6.36
C GLU A 162 10.91 9.73 -7.53
N GLN A 163 11.64 9.23 -8.54
CA GLN A 163 11.96 9.99 -9.75
C GLN A 163 10.71 10.34 -10.56
N LEU A 164 9.78 9.39 -10.74
CA LEU A 164 8.50 9.66 -11.42
C LEU A 164 7.66 10.70 -10.67
N ARG A 165 7.73 10.72 -9.33
CA ARG A 165 7.11 11.77 -8.51
C ARG A 165 7.78 13.13 -8.73
N GLU A 166 9.10 13.18 -8.76
CA GLU A 166 9.87 14.42 -9.01
C GLU A 166 9.59 15.01 -10.40
N LEU A 167 9.34 14.15 -11.37
CA LEU A 167 8.93 14.51 -12.74
C LEU A 167 7.43 14.86 -12.87
N GLU A 168 6.67 14.83 -11.77
CA GLU A 168 5.21 15.06 -11.74
C GLU A 168 4.38 14.06 -12.60
N LEU A 169 4.98 12.92 -12.94
CA LEU A 169 4.36 11.85 -13.73
C LEU A 169 3.62 10.82 -12.85
N PHE A 170 4.03 10.72 -11.59
CA PHE A 170 3.35 9.94 -10.55
C PHE A 170 2.72 10.91 -9.54
N GLN A 171 1.41 10.81 -9.37
CA GLN A 171 0.60 11.68 -8.55
C GLN A 171 0.02 10.93 -7.36
N LYS A 172 -0.36 11.70 -6.33
CA LYS A 172 -0.92 11.15 -5.11
C LYS A 172 -2.23 10.39 -5.37
N GLU A 173 -3.02 10.87 -6.31
CA GLU A 173 -4.29 10.29 -6.75
C GLU A 173 -4.09 8.90 -7.37
N ASP A 174 -2.95 8.66 -8.04
CA ASP A 174 -2.65 7.36 -8.65
C ASP A 174 -2.55 6.25 -7.61
N ILE A 175 -2.07 6.57 -6.39
CA ILE A 175 -2.01 5.62 -5.27
C ILE A 175 -3.39 5.05 -4.96
N ARG A 176 -4.43 5.90 -5.00
CA ARG A 176 -5.82 5.52 -4.71
C ARG A 176 -6.51 4.93 -5.93
N ASN A 177 -6.37 5.57 -7.09
CA ASN A 177 -7.05 5.19 -8.32
C ASN A 177 -6.68 3.79 -8.79
N PHE A 178 -5.47 3.36 -8.45
CA PHE A 178 -4.94 2.06 -8.85
C PHE A 178 -4.64 1.14 -7.66
N ASP A 179 -5.18 1.45 -6.48
CA ASP A 179 -5.01 0.66 -5.25
C ASP A 179 -3.56 0.22 -5.02
N LEU A 180 -2.59 1.10 -5.26
CA LEU A 180 -1.18 0.71 -5.32
C LEU A 180 -0.70 0.10 -4.01
N LEU A 181 -1.19 0.57 -2.86
CA LEU A 181 -0.86 -0.05 -1.58
C LEU A 181 -1.15 -1.56 -1.56
N TYR A 182 -2.27 -2.01 -2.15
CA TYR A 182 -2.59 -3.43 -2.27
C TYR A 182 -1.56 -4.16 -3.14
N HIS A 183 -1.23 -3.61 -4.30
CA HIS A 183 -0.25 -4.21 -5.22
C HIS A 183 1.16 -4.32 -4.63
N PHE A 184 1.52 -3.42 -3.70
CA PHE A 184 2.79 -3.46 -2.95
C PHE A 184 2.70 -4.25 -1.63
N LEU A 185 1.60 -4.99 -1.36
CA LEU A 185 1.52 -5.97 -0.26
C LEU A 185 2.16 -7.31 -0.67
N CYS A 186 3.41 -7.25 -1.13
CA CYS A 186 4.20 -8.42 -1.49
C CYS A 186 5.45 -8.55 -0.63
N ASP A 187 5.96 -9.77 -0.52
CA ASP A 187 7.26 -10.03 0.09
C ASP A 187 8.34 -9.25 -0.67
N GLY A 188 9.18 -8.52 0.06
CA GLY A 188 10.20 -7.67 -0.55
C GLY A 188 9.69 -6.33 -1.11
N CYS A 189 8.49 -5.89 -0.74
CA CYS A 189 7.92 -4.60 -1.19
C CYS A 189 7.85 -3.53 -0.08
N ALA A 190 8.54 -3.76 1.05
CA ALA A 190 8.37 -2.99 2.28
C ALA A 190 8.72 -1.51 2.15
N GLN A 191 9.81 -1.17 1.45
CA GLN A 191 10.24 0.21 1.27
C GLN A 191 9.30 0.98 0.35
N ARG A 192 8.81 0.33 -0.72
CA ARG A 192 7.81 0.93 -1.63
C ARG A 192 6.50 1.16 -0.91
N PHE A 193 6.00 0.15 -0.20
CA PHE A 193 4.78 0.28 0.59
C PHE A 193 4.89 1.41 1.62
N GLU A 194 5.99 1.48 2.37
CA GLU A 194 6.23 2.53 3.36
C GLU A 194 6.29 3.92 2.73
N MET A 195 6.94 4.07 1.59
CA MET A 195 6.98 5.33 0.84
C MET A 195 5.59 5.78 0.41
N LEU A 196 4.77 4.88 -0.14
CA LEU A 196 3.40 5.20 -0.58
C LEU A 196 2.49 5.55 0.60
N ALA A 197 2.55 4.77 1.67
CA ALA A 197 1.80 5.01 2.90
C ALA A 197 2.18 6.36 3.55
N ALA A 198 3.46 6.72 3.52
CA ALA A 198 3.92 8.01 4.02
C ALA A 198 3.46 9.19 3.16
N TRP A 199 3.39 9.00 1.84
CA TRP A 199 2.98 10.04 0.90
C TRP A 199 1.46 10.27 0.90
N ASP A 200 0.69 9.19 0.96
CA ASP A 200 -0.75 9.25 1.15
C ASP A 200 -1.27 8.37 2.29
N PRO A 201 -1.17 8.82 3.56
CA PRO A 201 -1.67 8.02 4.67
C PRO A 201 -3.16 7.69 4.57
N GLN A 202 -3.96 8.54 3.93
CA GLN A 202 -5.39 8.31 3.77
C GLN A 202 -5.67 7.06 2.92
N SER A 203 -4.78 6.70 2.00
CA SER A 203 -4.91 5.47 1.20
C SER A 203 -4.93 4.22 2.07
N LEU A 204 -4.22 4.16 3.21
CA LEU A 204 -4.31 3.03 4.15
C LEU A 204 -5.74 2.79 4.67
N MET A 205 -6.58 3.84 4.70
CA MET A 205 -7.98 3.72 5.14
C MET A 205 -8.92 3.30 4.02
N THR A 206 -8.67 3.80 2.81
CA THR A 206 -9.59 3.67 1.67
C THR A 206 -9.24 2.51 0.74
N SER A 207 -7.97 2.13 0.67
CA SER A 207 -7.51 1.02 -0.17
C SER A 207 -8.12 -0.29 0.30
N THR A 208 -8.47 -1.11 -0.68
CA THR A 208 -9.09 -2.40 -0.47
C THR A 208 -8.35 -3.50 -1.23
N CYS A 209 -8.34 -4.72 -0.69
CA CYS A 209 -7.93 -5.90 -1.43
C CYS A 209 -9.05 -6.40 -2.35
N ASN A 210 -8.79 -7.50 -3.06
CA ASN A 210 -9.77 -8.14 -3.94
C ASN A 210 -11.09 -8.41 -3.20
N GLY A 211 -12.17 -7.80 -3.69
CA GLY A 211 -13.51 -7.91 -3.08
C GLY A 211 -13.89 -6.76 -2.15
N GLY A 212 -13.08 -5.70 -2.08
CA GLY A 212 -13.44 -4.47 -1.37
C GLY A 212 -13.21 -4.55 0.14
N GLU A 213 -12.40 -5.50 0.61
CA GLU A 213 -12.06 -5.62 2.03
C GLU A 213 -10.91 -4.66 2.36
N PRO A 214 -10.89 -3.97 3.51
CA PRO A 214 -9.76 -3.12 3.87
C PRO A 214 -8.46 -3.93 3.93
N LEU A 215 -7.31 -3.33 3.58
CA LEU A 215 -6.01 -4.05 3.53
C LEU A 215 -5.70 -4.87 4.79
N ILE A 216 -6.00 -4.34 5.98
CA ILE A 216 -5.76 -5.02 7.27
C ILE A 216 -6.70 -6.23 7.51
N HIS A 217 -7.66 -6.49 6.62
CA HIS A 217 -8.54 -7.66 6.65
C HIS A 217 -8.25 -8.66 5.53
N ASP A 218 -7.16 -8.49 4.79
CA ASP A 218 -6.83 -9.39 3.68
C ASP A 218 -6.79 -10.86 4.15
N ALA A 219 -7.49 -11.73 3.42
CA ALA A 219 -7.55 -13.16 3.72
C ALA A 219 -6.24 -13.87 3.34
N ASP A 220 -5.52 -13.35 2.35
CA ASP A 220 -4.24 -13.91 1.89
C ASP A 220 -3.03 -13.31 2.64
N MET A 221 -3.27 -12.79 3.84
CA MET A 221 -2.28 -12.09 4.65
C MET A 221 -1.17 -13.02 5.17
N THR A 222 0.07 -12.62 4.94
CA THR A 222 1.30 -13.21 5.49
C THR A 222 1.73 -12.52 6.79
N GLU A 223 2.72 -13.07 7.51
CA GLU A 223 3.28 -12.42 8.70
C GLU A 223 3.86 -11.04 8.36
N GLU A 224 4.60 -10.98 7.26
CA GLU A 224 5.30 -9.81 6.76
C GLU A 224 4.32 -8.71 6.32
N THR A 225 3.29 -9.08 5.55
CA THR A 225 2.27 -8.13 5.08
C THR A 225 1.43 -7.59 6.24
N PHE A 226 1.03 -8.43 7.21
CA PHE A 226 0.34 -7.98 8.40
C PHE A 226 1.19 -6.98 9.21
N GLU A 227 2.45 -7.34 9.47
CA GLU A 227 3.38 -6.49 10.20
C GLU A 227 3.61 -5.15 9.49
N MET A 228 3.74 -5.17 8.17
CA MET A 228 3.92 -3.99 7.34
C MET A 228 2.71 -3.04 7.40
N ILE A 229 1.48 -3.56 7.20
CA ILE A 229 0.26 -2.75 7.28
C ILE A 229 0.09 -2.20 8.70
N LEU A 230 0.29 -3.03 9.73
CA LEU A 230 0.11 -2.62 11.11
C LEU A 230 1.13 -1.55 11.52
N LYS A 231 2.41 -1.67 11.13
CA LYS A 231 3.43 -0.63 11.37
C LYS A 231 3.08 0.69 10.69
N ALA A 232 2.68 0.64 9.42
CA ALA A 232 2.28 1.85 8.69
C ALA A 232 1.03 2.48 9.33
N GLY A 233 0.05 1.66 9.70
CA GLY A 233 -1.13 2.09 10.43
C GLY A 233 -0.79 2.73 11.76
N MET A 234 0.10 2.14 12.56
CA MET A 234 0.52 2.69 13.85
C MET A 234 1.29 4.00 13.71
N ARG A 235 2.09 4.15 12.64
CA ARG A 235 2.83 5.38 12.37
C ARG A 235 1.92 6.56 12.03
N HIS A 236 0.88 6.30 11.23
CA HIS A 236 0.03 7.37 10.68
C HIS A 236 -1.30 7.57 11.40
N PHE A 237 -1.79 6.53 12.09
CA PHE A 237 -3.07 6.50 12.81
C PHE A 237 -2.93 5.78 14.16
N PRO A 238 -2.00 6.20 15.05
CA PRO A 238 -1.80 5.58 16.35
C PRO A 238 -3.07 5.62 17.22
N GLU A 239 -3.91 6.66 17.08
CA GLU A 239 -5.19 6.80 17.77
C GLU A 239 -6.24 5.77 17.35
N ARG A 240 -6.00 5.08 16.23
CA ARG A 240 -6.82 3.97 15.72
C ARG A 240 -6.13 2.62 15.91
N LEU A 241 -5.01 2.58 16.63
CA LEU A 241 -4.15 1.41 16.82
C LEU A 241 -3.84 0.70 15.50
N GLY A 242 -3.49 1.47 14.48
CA GLY A 242 -3.17 0.93 13.15
C GLY A 242 -4.29 0.09 12.54
N PHE A 243 -5.55 0.43 12.86
CA PHE A 243 -6.75 -0.25 12.40
C PHE A 243 -6.93 -1.68 12.93
N LEU A 244 -6.18 -2.09 13.96
CA LEU A 244 -6.24 -3.44 14.53
C LEU A 244 -7.66 -3.85 14.97
N PHE A 245 -8.48 -2.89 15.40
CA PHE A 245 -9.87 -3.12 15.82
C PHE A 245 -10.91 -2.57 14.83
N ARG A 246 -10.49 -2.19 13.62
CA ARG A 246 -11.44 -1.88 12.53
C ARG A 246 -12.26 -3.13 12.25
N THR A 247 -13.57 -2.96 12.07
CA THR A 247 -14.50 -4.06 11.79
C THR A 247 -14.82 -4.13 10.30
N TYR A 248 -14.83 -5.34 9.75
CA TYR A 248 -15.31 -5.64 8.40
C TYR A 248 -16.05 -6.99 8.43
N LYS A 249 -17.24 -7.04 7.81
CA LYS A 249 -18.14 -8.22 7.85
C LYS A 249 -18.35 -8.81 9.26
N GLY A 250 -18.37 -7.95 10.28
CA GLY A 250 -18.59 -8.34 11.68
C GLY A 250 -17.36 -8.89 12.41
N LYS A 251 -16.18 -8.93 11.80
CA LYS A 251 -14.91 -9.31 12.44
C LYS A 251 -13.98 -8.11 12.54
N THR A 252 -13.18 -8.04 13.59
CA THR A 252 -12.06 -7.10 13.69
C THR A 252 -10.85 -7.57 12.89
N ALA A 253 -9.95 -6.65 12.55
CA ALA A 253 -8.70 -7.00 11.88
C ALA A 253 -7.83 -7.93 12.74
N CYS A 254 -7.83 -7.73 14.06
CA CYS A 254 -7.20 -8.62 15.04
C CYS A 254 -7.75 -10.05 14.96
N GLU A 255 -9.07 -10.21 14.96
CA GLU A 255 -9.71 -11.53 14.82
C GLU A 255 -9.39 -12.18 13.47
N THR A 256 -9.30 -11.37 12.40
CA THR A 256 -8.92 -11.83 11.06
C THR A 256 -7.48 -12.37 11.08
N ALA A 257 -6.53 -11.59 11.60
CA ALA A 257 -5.14 -12.03 11.74
C ALA A 257 -4.98 -13.27 12.63
N PHE A 258 -5.79 -13.41 13.69
CA PHE A 258 -5.76 -14.59 14.57
C PHE A 258 -6.25 -15.84 13.86
N TYR A 259 -7.23 -15.69 12.97
CA TYR A 259 -7.78 -16.78 12.17
C TYR A 259 -6.81 -17.19 11.04
N GLU A 260 -6.24 -16.24 10.31
CA GLU A 260 -5.37 -16.52 9.15
C GLU A 260 -3.93 -16.90 9.56
N LEU A 261 -3.30 -16.15 10.47
CA LEU A 261 -1.90 -16.38 10.89
C LEU A 261 -1.76 -17.33 12.07
N GLY A 262 -2.85 -17.54 12.82
CA GLY A 262 -2.81 -18.16 14.14
C GLY A 262 -2.47 -17.17 15.25
N ALA A 263 -3.12 -17.36 16.40
CA ALA A 263 -3.11 -16.38 17.48
C ALA A 263 -1.71 -16.07 18.07
N GLU A 264 -0.83 -17.07 18.18
CA GLU A 264 0.54 -16.90 18.70
C GLU A 264 1.44 -16.07 17.77
N ILE A 265 1.26 -16.22 16.46
CA ILE A 265 2.01 -15.46 15.46
C ILE A 265 1.48 -14.03 15.41
N ALA A 266 0.16 -13.87 15.33
CA ALA A 266 -0.48 -12.57 15.31
C ALA A 266 -0.15 -11.75 16.57
N ILE A 267 -0.21 -12.34 17.78
CA ILE A 267 0.13 -11.61 19.02
C ILE A 267 1.61 -11.19 19.05
N ARG A 268 2.52 -12.03 18.53
CA ARG A 268 3.94 -11.71 18.40
C ARG A 268 4.15 -10.51 17.48
N ILE A 269 3.46 -10.45 16.35
CA ILE A 269 3.50 -9.30 15.42
C ILE A 269 2.93 -8.05 16.09
N ILE A 270 1.76 -8.16 16.72
CA ILE A 270 1.11 -7.04 17.43
C ILE A 270 2.03 -6.47 18.49
N CYS A 271 2.68 -7.30 19.33
CA CYS A 271 3.61 -6.84 20.36
C CYS A 271 4.87 -6.18 19.80
N ARG A 272 5.29 -6.52 18.57
CA ARG A 272 6.41 -5.85 17.88
C ARG A 272 6.00 -4.47 17.34
N CYS A 273 4.74 -4.32 16.93
CA CYS A 273 4.24 -3.07 16.35
C CYS A 273 3.66 -2.11 17.39
N ILE A 274 3.16 -2.64 18.50
CA ILE A 274 2.51 -1.93 19.61
C ILE A 274 3.12 -2.45 20.91
N PRO A 275 4.37 -2.09 21.25
CA PRO A 275 5.01 -2.63 22.44
C PRO A 275 4.26 -2.17 23.72
N PRO A 276 4.20 -3.02 24.78
CA PRO A 276 3.54 -2.66 26.02
C PRO A 276 4.14 -1.40 26.68
N GLY A 277 3.28 -0.57 27.26
CA GLY A 277 3.68 0.60 28.05
C GLY A 277 3.82 1.92 27.28
N GLU A 278 3.65 1.94 25.96
CA GLU A 278 3.75 3.16 25.13
C GLU A 278 2.48 4.05 25.13
N ASN A 279 1.69 4.04 26.22
CA ASN A 279 0.40 4.74 26.34
C ASN A 279 -0.65 4.34 25.28
N HIS A 280 -0.51 3.16 24.67
CA HIS A 280 -1.52 2.62 23.76
C HIS A 280 -2.58 1.88 24.58
N PRO A 281 -3.86 2.30 24.57
CA PRO A 281 -4.90 1.65 25.36
C PRO A 281 -5.42 0.39 24.66
N ILE A 282 -4.53 -0.54 24.25
CA ILE A 282 -4.88 -1.69 23.39
C ILE A 282 -5.92 -2.59 24.05
N LEU A 283 -5.78 -2.86 25.36
CA LEU A 283 -6.75 -3.65 26.11
C LEU A 283 -8.09 -2.94 26.24
N HIS A 284 -8.10 -1.62 26.39
CA HIS A 284 -9.33 -0.85 26.45
C HIS A 284 -10.03 -0.84 25.08
N MET A 285 -9.28 -0.70 23.98
CA MET A 285 -9.85 -0.75 22.63
C MET A 285 -10.34 -2.14 22.26
N ALA A 286 -9.64 -3.21 22.65
CA ALA A 286 -10.11 -4.58 22.50
C ALA A 286 -11.44 -4.79 23.24
N ALA A 287 -11.50 -4.36 24.51
CA ALA A 287 -12.71 -4.44 25.32
C ALA A 287 -13.88 -3.61 24.76
N ASP A 288 -13.60 -2.48 24.12
CA ASP A 288 -14.63 -1.58 23.56
C ASP A 288 -15.17 -2.06 22.21
N SER A 289 -14.27 -2.53 21.34
CA SER A 289 -14.54 -2.76 19.91
C SER A 289 -15.07 -4.15 19.62
N ALA A 290 -14.70 -5.14 20.45
CA ALA A 290 -15.16 -6.50 20.29
C ALA A 290 -15.45 -7.13 21.66
N PRO A 291 -16.55 -6.74 22.32
CA PRO A 291 -16.95 -7.35 23.58
C PRO A 291 -17.41 -8.82 23.41
N HIS A 292 -17.64 -9.26 22.17
CA HIS A 292 -17.84 -10.66 21.79
C HIS A 292 -16.55 -11.35 21.30
N MET A 293 -15.40 -10.65 21.25
CA MET A 293 -14.12 -11.32 21.00
C MET A 293 -14.06 -12.49 21.98
N HIS A 294 -13.77 -13.67 21.45
CA HIS A 294 -13.65 -14.87 22.29
C HIS A 294 -12.80 -14.54 23.51
N MET A 295 -13.26 -14.89 24.72
CA MET A 295 -12.50 -14.72 25.97
C MET A 295 -11.01 -15.09 25.79
N HIS A 296 -10.75 -16.05 24.92
CA HIS A 296 -9.41 -16.47 24.53
C HIS A 296 -8.52 -15.35 23.96
N LEU A 297 -9.04 -14.47 23.10
CA LEU A 297 -8.28 -13.39 22.48
C LEU A 297 -7.87 -12.34 23.52
N GLU A 298 -8.81 -11.94 24.36
CA GLU A 298 -8.51 -11.01 25.45
C GLU A 298 -7.55 -11.64 26.46
N ASP A 299 -7.72 -12.92 26.81
CA ASP A 299 -6.77 -13.63 27.68
C ASP A 299 -5.37 -13.65 27.08
N MET A 300 -5.24 -13.78 25.75
CA MET A 300 -3.95 -13.69 25.06
C MET A 300 -3.37 -12.28 25.13
N LEU A 301 -4.13 -11.25 24.77
CA LEU A 301 -3.67 -9.86 24.90
C LEU A 301 -3.28 -9.55 26.37
N MET A 302 -4.11 -9.93 27.34
CA MET A 302 -3.85 -9.71 28.77
C MET A 302 -2.57 -10.38 29.27
N LYS A 303 -2.15 -11.52 28.70
CA LYS A 303 -0.86 -12.16 29.03
C LYS A 303 0.33 -11.29 28.61
N HIS A 304 0.23 -10.61 27.47
CA HIS A 304 1.31 -9.79 26.92
C HIS A 304 1.27 -8.32 27.39
N TYR A 305 0.08 -7.79 27.70
CA TYR A 305 -0.15 -6.42 28.13
C TYR A 305 -0.57 -6.34 29.61
N ARG A 306 -0.04 -7.23 30.46
CA ARG A 306 -0.51 -7.42 31.84
C ARG A 306 -0.50 -6.15 32.68
N GLU A 307 0.53 -5.30 32.52
CA GLU A 307 0.65 -4.05 33.27
C GLU A 307 -0.41 -3.03 32.86
N GLU A 308 -0.90 -3.10 31.62
CA GLU A 308 -1.95 -2.21 31.11
C GLU A 308 -3.36 -2.61 31.56
N ALA A 309 -3.54 -3.81 32.12
CA ALA A 309 -4.83 -4.24 32.65
C ALA A 309 -5.36 -3.33 33.77
N TYR A 310 -4.44 -2.64 34.46
CA TYR A 310 -4.74 -1.75 35.57
C TYR A 310 -4.62 -0.27 35.21
N THR A 311 -4.17 0.05 33.99
CA THR A 311 -4.12 1.44 33.54
C THR A 311 -5.54 1.94 33.28
N LYS A 312 -5.67 3.26 33.32
CA LYS A 312 -6.90 3.93 32.93
C LYS A 312 -6.71 4.52 31.53
N ASP A 313 -7.74 4.45 30.70
CA ASP A 313 -7.75 5.14 29.41
C ASP A 313 -7.73 6.68 29.59
N ALA A 314 -7.68 7.41 28.47
CA ALA A 314 -7.69 8.88 28.48
C ALA A 314 -8.94 9.50 29.15
N THR A 315 -10.00 8.71 29.37
CA THR A 315 -11.22 9.14 30.06
C THR A 315 -11.24 8.72 31.54
N GLY A 316 -10.21 8.02 32.03
CA GLY A 316 -10.12 7.55 33.40
C GLY A 316 -10.79 6.19 33.67
N ARG A 317 -11.18 5.45 32.62
CA ARG A 317 -11.84 4.13 32.75
C ARG A 317 -10.82 3.02 32.79
N THR A 318 -11.05 2.01 33.62
CA THR A 318 -10.28 0.75 33.58
C THR A 318 -10.75 -0.15 32.43
N VAL A 319 -9.93 -1.11 32.00
CA VAL A 319 -10.31 -2.13 31.00
C VAL A 319 -11.62 -2.83 31.38
N SER A 320 -11.78 -3.18 32.65
CA SER A 320 -12.98 -3.84 33.16
C SER A 320 -14.24 -2.97 33.07
N GLN A 321 -14.11 -1.65 33.30
CA GLN A 321 -15.21 -0.69 33.08
C GLN A 321 -15.56 -0.55 31.60
N VAL A 322 -14.54 -0.44 30.73
CA VAL A 322 -14.76 -0.34 29.29
C VAL A 322 -15.49 -1.56 28.75
N ARG A 323 -15.02 -2.77 29.11
CA ARG A 323 -15.68 -4.03 28.77
C ARG A 323 -17.13 -4.04 29.23
N PHE A 324 -17.35 -3.66 30.50
CA PHE A 324 -18.68 -3.65 31.10
C PHE A 324 -19.63 -2.69 30.37
N HIS A 325 -19.17 -1.51 29.98
CA HIS A 325 -19.99 -0.57 29.21
C HIS A 325 -20.19 -1.03 27.76
N ALA A 326 -19.19 -1.65 27.13
CA ALA A 326 -19.30 -2.15 25.77
C ALA A 326 -20.34 -3.27 25.64
N GLN A 327 -20.34 -4.21 26.59
CA GLN A 327 -21.33 -5.28 26.64
C GLN A 327 -22.74 -4.75 26.85
N LEU A 328 -22.92 -3.75 27.73
CA LEU A 328 -24.21 -3.09 27.89
C LEU A 328 -24.69 -2.46 26.58
N ARG A 329 -23.83 -1.73 25.85
CA ARG A 329 -24.23 -1.02 24.62
C ARG A 329 -24.68 -1.96 23.49
N GLN A 330 -24.05 -3.12 23.35
CA GLN A 330 -24.39 -4.02 22.26
C GLN A 330 -25.78 -4.65 22.41
N GLY A 331 -26.39 -4.60 23.61
CA GLY A 331 -27.65 -5.28 23.86
C GLY A 331 -27.56 -6.80 23.64
N ASP A 332 -26.33 -7.32 23.56
CA ASP A 332 -25.99 -8.73 23.35
C ASP A 332 -26.11 -9.53 24.64
N THR A 333 -26.81 -8.96 25.63
CA THR A 333 -27.62 -9.71 26.57
C THR A 333 -28.73 -10.44 25.81
N LEU A 334 -28.32 -11.40 24.98
CA LEU A 334 -29.13 -12.54 24.56
C LEU A 334 -29.88 -12.98 25.80
N SER A 335 -31.18 -12.67 25.78
CA SER A 335 -32.19 -12.95 26.78
C SER A 335 -31.70 -13.75 27.99
N LEU A 336 -31.86 -13.22 29.21
CA LEU A 336 -31.69 -13.97 30.46
C LEU A 336 -32.45 -15.31 30.53
N THR A 337 -33.27 -15.64 29.53
CA THR A 337 -33.83 -16.97 29.30
C THR A 337 -32.79 -18.05 28.93
N SER A 338 -31.62 -17.67 28.39
CA SER A 338 -30.43 -18.52 28.32
C SER A 338 -29.71 -18.50 29.69
N ALA A 339 -30.33 -19.13 30.68
CA ALA A 339 -30.15 -18.83 32.11
C ALA A 339 -28.77 -19.07 32.75
N ASN A 340 -27.76 -19.61 32.05
CA ASN A 340 -26.51 -20.02 32.70
C ASN A 340 -25.28 -19.14 32.43
N ASP A 341 -25.06 -18.62 31.22
CA ASP A 341 -23.79 -17.93 30.92
C ASP A 341 -23.85 -16.40 31.15
N ASN A 342 -24.98 -15.75 30.84
CA ASN A 342 -25.06 -14.28 30.89
C ASN A 342 -25.24 -13.71 32.30
N ALA A 343 -25.87 -14.48 33.21
CA ALA A 343 -25.91 -14.13 34.63
C ALA A 343 -24.52 -14.10 35.27
N SER A 344 -23.53 -14.78 34.68
CA SER A 344 -22.16 -14.76 35.20
C SER A 344 -21.49 -13.38 35.07
N PHE A 345 -21.87 -12.60 34.06
CA PHE A 345 -21.25 -11.31 33.80
C PHE A 345 -21.61 -10.27 34.85
N PHE A 346 -22.90 -10.01 35.06
CA PHE A 346 -23.36 -9.06 36.07
C PHE A 346 -23.01 -9.50 37.50
N ARG A 347 -22.84 -10.81 37.74
CA ARG A 347 -22.31 -11.33 39.02
C ARG A 347 -20.84 -10.96 39.23
N LYS A 348 -20.03 -10.93 38.17
CA LYS A 348 -18.60 -10.57 38.23
C LYS A 348 -18.37 -9.07 38.37
N ALA A 349 -19.32 -8.21 37.97
CA ALA A 349 -19.22 -6.78 38.20
C ALA A 349 -19.07 -6.48 39.70
N THR A 350 -18.18 -5.57 40.08
CA THR A 350 -18.05 -5.11 41.47
C THR A 350 -19.07 -4.01 41.76
N ASP A 351 -19.39 -3.79 43.04
CA ASP A 351 -20.32 -2.73 43.41
C ASP A 351 -19.78 -1.34 43.02
N ASP A 352 -18.45 -1.14 43.12
CA ASP A 352 -17.78 0.08 42.63
C ASP A 352 -17.98 0.30 41.12
N GLN A 353 -17.94 -0.75 40.30
CA GLN A 353 -18.21 -0.63 38.87
C GLN A 353 -19.67 -0.25 38.60
N ILE A 354 -20.61 -0.84 39.35
CA ILE A 354 -22.05 -0.55 39.25
C ILE A 354 -22.34 0.89 39.67
N GLU A 355 -21.61 1.39 40.66
CA GLU A 355 -21.78 2.74 41.23
C GLU A 355 -20.98 3.82 40.50
N SER A 356 -19.98 3.45 39.71
CA SER A 356 -19.21 4.43 38.94
C SER A 356 -20.00 4.88 37.71
N LYS A 357 -20.11 6.20 37.51
CA LYS A 357 -20.54 6.75 36.23
C LYS A 357 -19.46 6.48 35.18
N ASP A 358 -19.87 6.13 33.97
CA ASP A 358 -18.97 6.13 32.82
C ASP A 358 -18.48 7.57 32.59
N PRO A 359 -17.17 7.86 32.71
CA PRO A 359 -16.65 9.22 32.55
C PRO A 359 -16.92 9.83 31.17
N ARG A 360 -17.10 9.00 30.14
CA ARG A 360 -17.36 9.44 28.76
C ARG A 360 -18.80 9.89 28.56
N SER A 361 -19.79 9.13 29.04
CA SER A 361 -21.21 9.42 28.85
C SER A 361 -21.87 10.13 30.05
N GLY A 362 -21.24 10.08 31.23
CA GLY A 362 -21.81 10.55 32.49
C GLY A 362 -22.95 9.66 33.02
N LEU A 363 -23.20 8.51 32.38
CA LEU A 363 -24.31 7.61 32.71
C LEU A 363 -23.86 6.53 33.69
N TYR A 364 -24.78 6.12 34.55
CA TYR A 364 -24.60 4.90 35.34
C TYR A 364 -24.81 3.65 34.47
N PRO A 365 -24.19 2.52 34.84
CA PRO A 365 -24.47 1.18 34.30
C PRO A 365 -25.93 0.88 33.97
N PHE A 366 -26.85 1.08 34.91
CA PHE A 366 -28.26 0.78 34.67
C PHE A 366 -28.90 1.73 33.64
N MET A 367 -28.43 2.98 33.55
CA MET A 367 -28.91 3.91 32.52
C MET A 367 -28.42 3.50 31.13
N MET A 368 -27.17 3.02 31.03
CA MET A 368 -26.63 2.48 29.78
C MET A 368 -27.39 1.24 29.34
N ALA A 369 -27.73 0.34 30.26
CA ALA A 369 -28.58 -0.83 29.98
C ALA A 369 -30.01 -0.42 29.52
N ALA A 370 -30.55 0.67 30.07
CA ALA A 370 -31.84 1.19 29.62
C ALA A 370 -31.74 1.83 28.21
N ALA A 371 -30.60 2.44 27.89
CA ALA A 371 -30.34 3.13 26.63
C ALA A 371 -29.72 2.24 25.54
N SER A 372 -29.46 0.96 25.80
CA SER A 372 -28.78 0.07 24.86
C SER A 372 -29.68 -0.40 23.71
N GLY A 373 -29.19 -0.30 22.48
CA GLY A 373 -29.78 -0.94 21.30
C GLY A 373 -31.21 -0.49 20.93
N GLN A 374 -31.92 -1.35 20.19
CA GLN A 374 -33.32 -1.13 19.78
C GLN A 374 -34.35 -1.45 20.88
N LYS A 375 -33.95 -2.15 21.96
CA LYS A 375 -34.81 -2.52 23.09
C LYS A 375 -34.02 -2.38 24.39
N SER A 376 -34.58 -1.63 25.34
CA SER A 376 -34.04 -1.52 26.69
C SER A 376 -33.94 -2.89 27.36
N ASP A 377 -32.79 -3.22 27.95
CA ASP A 377 -32.62 -4.44 28.73
C ASP A 377 -33.12 -4.22 30.16
N LEU A 378 -34.44 -4.28 30.32
CA LEU A 378 -35.10 -4.04 31.61
C LEU A 378 -34.68 -5.04 32.69
N ASP A 379 -34.25 -6.24 32.32
CA ASP A 379 -33.80 -7.23 33.29
C ASP A 379 -32.40 -6.87 33.83
N ALA A 380 -31.47 -6.45 32.97
CA ALA A 380 -30.18 -5.91 33.42
C ALA A 380 -30.37 -4.65 34.27
N VAL A 381 -31.27 -3.74 33.88
CA VAL A 381 -31.63 -2.55 34.67
C VAL A 381 -32.11 -2.96 36.07
N ASN A 382 -33.09 -3.87 36.13
CA ASN A 382 -33.65 -4.35 37.40
C ASN A 382 -32.61 -5.06 38.26
N TYR A 383 -31.74 -5.88 37.65
CA TYR A 383 -30.64 -6.54 38.35
C TYR A 383 -29.67 -5.54 38.98
N LEU A 384 -29.19 -4.57 38.18
CA LEU A 384 -28.22 -3.56 38.63
C LEU A 384 -28.80 -2.69 39.75
N LEU A 385 -30.06 -2.25 39.62
CA LEU A 385 -30.75 -1.46 40.65
C LEU A 385 -31.02 -2.25 41.93
N ARG A 386 -31.36 -3.54 41.83
CA ARG A 386 -31.52 -4.40 43.02
C ARG A 386 -30.20 -4.60 43.76
N ARG A 387 -29.10 -4.71 43.01
CA ARG A 387 -27.77 -4.90 43.59
C ARG A 387 -27.25 -3.62 44.25
N CYS A 388 -27.57 -2.44 43.70
CA CYS A 388 -27.21 -1.16 44.31
C CYS A 388 -28.40 -0.17 44.39
N PRO A 389 -29.33 -0.36 45.35
CA PRO A 389 -30.55 0.45 45.45
C PRO A 389 -30.31 1.94 45.71
N LYS A 390 -29.18 2.30 46.33
CA LYS A 390 -28.81 3.69 46.65
C LYS A 390 -28.65 4.58 45.42
N LEU A 391 -28.43 4.00 44.24
CA LEU A 391 -28.38 4.74 42.98
C LEU A 391 -29.71 5.43 42.62
N LEU A 392 -30.84 4.96 43.17
CA LEU A 392 -32.14 5.62 43.02
C LEU A 392 -32.32 6.80 43.97
N ALA A 393 -31.68 6.76 45.14
CA ALA A 393 -31.74 7.84 46.11
C ALA A 393 -30.85 9.02 45.71
N ALA A 394 -29.68 8.73 45.12
CA ALA A 394 -28.68 9.73 44.73
C ALA A 394 -29.06 10.61 43.52
N GLN A 395 -30.25 10.47 42.94
CA GLN A 395 -30.72 11.33 41.83
C GLN A 395 -31.53 12.54 42.31
N TYR A 396 -31.89 12.59 43.58
CA TYR A 396 -32.74 13.63 44.16
C TYR A 396 -31.97 14.62 45.06
N GLU A 397 -30.65 14.50 45.09
CA GLU A 397 -29.69 15.47 45.65
C GLU A 397 -28.86 16.07 44.52
#